data_AF-A0A8H8C2Z2-F1
#
_entry.id   AF-A0A8H8C2Z2-F1
#
_cell.length_a   1.000
_cell.length_b   1.000
_cell.length_c   1.000
_cell.angle_alpha   90.00
_cell.angle_beta   90.00
_cell.angle_gamma   90.00
#
_symmetry.space_group_name_H-M   'P 1'
#
loop_
_entity.id
_entity.type
_entity.pdbx_description
1 polymer ?
#
loop_
_entity_poly.entity_id
_entity_poly.type
_entity_poly.pdbx_seq_one_letter_code
_entity_poly.pdbx_strand_id
1 'polypeptide(L)'
;MVKIRLDVVIDTTCPFWLPQILQPNAPKTPIKLTVFSEQTFGPGILEAKFKREEAIGRAEGIKFNQARKIGNTFDSHRLIYLAGEKSLATQSAVVRKLFEGHFEGGEAPSSHEFLIDVAVKSGIERSVAEAWMNSNLGGPEVEEKIREAREKGIRGVPHITVQGTHPIGSLYDEESLLAVFERARVELKA
;
A
#
# COMPACT_ATOMS: atom_id res chain seq x y z
N MET A 1 13.52 -45.03 0.59
CA MET A 1 13.68 -43.74 1.30
C MET A 1 13.31 -42.63 0.32
N VAL A 2 12.07 -42.13 0.38
CA VAL A 2 11.56 -41.12 -0.55
C VAL A 2 11.95 -39.74 -0.02
N LYS A 3 12.93 -39.09 -0.66
CA LYS A 3 13.23 -37.67 -0.41
C LYS A 3 12.18 -36.85 -1.14
N ILE A 4 11.16 -36.40 -0.42
CA ILE A 4 10.28 -35.34 -0.89
C ILE A 4 11.11 -34.04 -0.82
N ARG A 5 11.55 -33.53 -1.98
CA ARG A 5 12.00 -32.14 -2.07
C ARG A 5 10.73 -31.29 -2.12
N LEU A 6 10.41 -30.62 -1.02
CA LEU A 6 9.53 -29.46 -1.06
C LEU A 6 10.35 -28.30 -1.63
N ASP A 7 10.36 -28.17 -2.96
CA ASP A 7 10.74 -26.93 -3.62
C ASP A 7 9.59 -25.93 -3.40
N VAL A 8 9.50 -25.36 -2.19
CA VAL A 8 8.59 -24.25 -1.91
C VAL A 8 9.13 -23.05 -2.67
N VAL A 9 8.59 -22.83 -3.87
CA VAL A 9 8.71 -21.56 -4.57
C VAL A 9 7.82 -20.58 -3.79
N ILE A 10 8.42 -19.81 -2.90
CA ILE A 10 7.75 -18.64 -2.32
C ILE A 10 7.67 -17.64 -3.48
N ASP A 11 6.47 -17.43 -4.02
CA ASP A 11 6.24 -16.34 -4.95
C ASP A 11 6.31 -15.02 -4.16
N THR A 12 7.51 -14.47 -4.05
CA THR A 12 7.77 -13.17 -3.44
C THR A 12 7.23 -12.01 -4.28
N THR A 13 6.65 -12.27 -5.46
CA THR A 13 6.14 -11.23 -6.38
C THR A 13 4.71 -10.77 -6.06
N CYS A 14 3.99 -11.48 -5.18
CA CYS A 14 2.62 -11.13 -4.78
C CYS A 14 2.48 -11.01 -3.24
N PRO A 15 2.95 -9.92 -2.63
CA PRO A 15 2.79 -9.70 -1.19
C PRO A 15 1.32 -9.56 -0.80
N PHE A 16 1.01 -9.92 0.45
CA PHE A 16 -0.30 -9.63 1.05
C PHE A 16 -0.31 -8.22 1.63
N TRP A 17 -1.20 -7.36 1.13
CA TRP A 17 -1.28 -5.95 1.52
C TRP A 17 -2.27 -5.74 2.66
N LEU A 18 -1.79 -5.11 3.74
CA LEU A 18 -2.59 -4.78 4.91
C LEU A 18 -2.85 -3.27 5.01
N PRO A 19 -4.05 -2.86 5.47
CA PRO A 19 -4.39 -1.46 5.58
C PRO A 19 -3.70 -0.78 6.76
N GLN A 20 -3.25 0.45 6.54
CA GLN A 20 -2.78 1.35 7.60
C GLN A 20 -2.99 2.80 7.18
N ILE A 21 -3.61 3.58 8.06
CA ILE A 21 -3.97 4.97 7.78
C ILE A 21 -3.10 5.90 8.62
N LEU A 22 -2.23 6.65 7.95
CA LEU A 22 -1.35 7.64 8.58
C LEU A 22 -2.10 8.90 9.02
N GLN A 23 -3.09 9.32 8.24
CA GLN A 23 -3.83 10.56 8.43
C GLN A 23 -5.34 10.26 8.47
N PRO A 24 -5.87 9.73 9.58
CA PRO A 24 -7.29 9.33 9.67
C PRO A 24 -8.23 10.52 9.48
N ASN A 25 -7.77 11.72 9.83
CA ASN A 25 -8.53 12.96 9.71
C ASN A 25 -8.24 13.71 8.40
N ALA A 26 -7.54 13.10 7.44
CA ALA A 26 -7.37 13.69 6.11
C ALA A 26 -8.75 13.99 5.49
N PRO A 27 -8.87 15.09 4.72
CA PRO A 27 -10.16 15.53 4.22
C PRO A 27 -10.76 14.51 3.25
N LYS A 28 -12.09 14.36 3.29
CA LYS A 28 -12.83 13.52 2.34
C LYS A 28 -12.74 14.10 0.92
N THR A 29 -12.97 15.42 0.82
CA THR A 29 -12.72 16.17 -0.41
C THR A 29 -11.20 16.36 -0.57
N PRO A 30 -10.60 15.82 -1.64
CA PRO A 30 -9.15 15.89 -1.80
C PRO A 30 -8.68 17.33 -2.03
N ILE A 31 -7.57 17.69 -1.40
CA ILE A 31 -6.91 19.00 -1.53
C ILE A 31 -5.49 18.85 -2.06
N LYS A 32 -4.86 19.93 -2.51
CA LYS A 32 -3.46 19.89 -2.93
C LYS A 32 -2.56 19.44 -1.78
N LEU A 33 -1.59 18.57 -2.06
CA LEU A 33 -0.62 18.10 -1.07
C LEU A 33 0.09 19.26 -0.37
N THR A 34 0.44 20.31 -1.11
CA THR A 34 1.10 21.51 -0.57
C THR A 34 0.27 22.18 0.52
N VAL A 35 -1.02 22.42 0.24
CA VAL A 35 -1.96 23.03 1.19
C VAL A 35 -2.12 22.14 2.43
N PHE A 36 -2.32 20.84 2.25
CA PHE A 36 -2.47 19.91 3.37
C PHE A 36 -1.22 19.89 4.26
N SER A 37 -0.03 19.83 3.65
CA SER A 37 1.22 19.75 4.39
C SER A 37 1.51 21.02 5.18
N GLU A 38 1.27 22.20 4.60
CA GLU A 38 1.43 23.48 5.30
C GLU A 38 0.49 23.56 6.51
N GLN A 39 -0.77 23.14 6.36
CA GLN A 39 -1.75 23.14 7.45
C GLN A 39 -1.42 22.13 8.56
N THR A 40 -0.88 20.96 8.20
CA THR A 40 -0.68 19.84 9.13
C THR A 40 0.68 19.87 9.82
N PHE A 41 1.73 20.31 9.11
CA PHE A 41 3.12 20.23 9.57
C PHE A 41 3.84 21.57 9.61
N GLY A 42 3.22 22.65 9.12
CA GLY A 42 3.82 23.98 9.04
C GLY A 42 4.62 24.23 7.74
N PRO A 43 5.13 25.45 7.57
CA PRO A 43 5.81 25.87 6.34
C PRO A 43 7.15 25.16 6.15
N GLY A 44 7.56 24.98 4.88
CA GLY A 44 8.90 24.49 4.52
C GLY A 44 9.12 22.97 4.60
N ILE A 45 8.16 22.20 5.10
CA ILE A 45 8.32 20.75 5.29
C ILE A 45 8.49 19.97 3.97
N LEU A 46 7.89 20.47 2.88
CA LEU A 46 7.82 19.74 1.62
C LEU A 46 9.05 19.89 0.75
N GLU A 47 9.80 20.98 0.84
CA GLU A 47 10.91 21.21 -0.10
C GLU A 47 11.98 20.11 0.02
N ALA A 48 12.44 19.84 1.24
CA ALA A 48 13.41 18.78 1.50
C ALA A 48 12.83 17.39 1.16
N LYS A 49 11.54 17.16 1.46
CA LYS A 49 10.85 15.91 1.14
C LYS A 49 10.77 15.67 -0.36
N PHE A 50 10.39 16.68 -1.13
CA PHE A 50 10.28 16.64 -2.58
C PHE A 50 11.64 16.44 -3.25
N LYS A 51 12.69 17.12 -2.79
CA LYS A 51 14.06 16.86 -3.28
C LYS A 51 14.48 15.42 -3.05
N ARG A 52 14.16 14.85 -1.88
CA ARG A 52 14.43 13.44 -1.56
C ARG A 52 13.60 12.48 -2.42
N GLU A 53 12.29 12.70 -2.51
CA GLU A 53 11.38 11.92 -3.35
C GLU A 53 11.84 11.92 -4.82
N GLU A 54 12.23 13.08 -5.35
CA GLU A 54 12.69 13.20 -6.73
C GLU A 54 14.04 12.48 -6.97
N ALA A 55 14.98 12.58 -6.03
CA ALA A 55 16.25 11.87 -6.13
C ALA A 55 16.07 10.34 -6.16
N ILE A 56 15.25 9.82 -5.24
CA ILE A 56 14.91 8.38 -5.19
C ILE A 56 14.12 7.99 -6.44
N GLY A 57 13.12 8.78 -6.81
CA GLY A 57 12.28 8.51 -7.98
C GLY A 57 13.10 8.41 -9.27
N ARG A 58 14.06 9.31 -9.50
CA ARG A 58 14.95 9.22 -10.68
C ARG A 58 15.80 7.96 -10.70
N ALA A 59 16.28 7.50 -9.53
CA ALA A 59 17.06 6.26 -9.45
C ALA A 59 16.20 5.02 -9.79
N GLU A 60 14.93 5.05 -9.41
CA GLU A 60 13.98 3.93 -9.60
C GLU A 60 13.09 4.08 -10.86
N GLY A 61 13.29 5.12 -11.67
CA GLY A 61 12.46 5.41 -12.85
C GLY A 61 11.04 5.92 -12.56
N ILE A 62 10.77 6.37 -11.33
CA ILE A 62 9.47 6.89 -10.88
C ILE A 62 9.45 8.42 -10.98
N LYS A 63 8.46 8.98 -11.69
CA LYS A 63 8.32 10.43 -11.83
C LYS A 63 7.23 10.97 -10.90
N PHE A 64 7.62 11.28 -9.66
CA PHE A 64 6.68 11.83 -8.67
C PHE A 64 6.05 13.16 -9.12
N ASN A 65 4.72 13.20 -9.10
CA ASN A 65 3.92 14.40 -9.26
C ASN A 65 3.82 15.13 -7.92
N GLN A 66 4.56 16.22 -7.79
CA GLN A 66 4.56 17.06 -6.58
C GLN A 66 3.29 17.93 -6.46
N ALA A 67 2.53 18.08 -7.54
CA ALA A 67 1.25 18.78 -7.55
C ALA A 67 0.05 17.88 -7.22
N ARG A 68 0.30 16.61 -6.85
CA ARG A 68 -0.73 15.62 -6.50
C ARG A 68 -1.66 16.09 -5.38
N LYS A 69 -2.86 15.53 -5.37
CA LYS A 69 -3.85 15.76 -4.31
C LYS A 69 -3.74 14.70 -3.22
N ILE A 70 -4.06 15.08 -1.99
CA ILE A 70 -4.17 14.17 -0.84
C ILE A 70 -5.60 14.17 -0.32
N GLY A 71 -6.04 13.03 0.19
CA GLY A 71 -7.35 12.83 0.79
C GLY A 71 -7.35 11.59 1.68
N ASN A 72 -8.48 11.32 2.34
CA ASN A 72 -8.65 10.12 3.14
C ASN A 72 -8.50 8.84 2.29
N THR A 73 -7.70 7.88 2.76
CA THR A 73 -7.38 6.64 2.01
C THR A 73 -8.24 5.44 2.42
N PHE A 74 -9.25 5.60 3.27
CA PHE A 74 -10.06 4.49 3.76
C PHE A 74 -10.74 3.72 2.62
N ASP A 75 -11.34 4.40 1.64
CA ASP A 75 -11.94 3.73 0.48
C ASP A 75 -10.90 3.09 -0.45
N SER A 76 -9.68 3.65 -0.55
CA SER A 76 -8.56 2.97 -1.20
C SER A 76 -8.24 1.64 -0.51
N HIS A 77 -8.20 1.63 0.83
CA HIS A 77 -7.96 0.41 1.60
C HIS A 77 -9.11 -0.60 1.48
N ARG A 78 -10.37 -0.14 1.45
CA ARG A 78 -11.52 -0.99 1.16
C ARG A 78 -11.43 -1.62 -0.22
N LEU A 79 -10.94 -0.89 -1.23
CA LEU A 79 -10.72 -1.46 -2.56
C LEU A 79 -9.61 -2.52 -2.56
N ILE A 80 -8.50 -2.26 -1.85
CA ILE A 80 -7.40 -3.24 -1.69
C ILE A 80 -7.91 -4.50 -0.98
N TYR A 81 -8.80 -4.35 0.01
CA TYR A 81 -9.45 -5.47 0.69
C TYR A 81 -10.30 -6.30 -0.28
N LEU A 82 -11.22 -5.68 -1.02
CA LEU A 82 -12.01 -6.34 -2.07
C LEU A 82 -11.14 -7.09 -3.08
N ALA A 83 -10.03 -6.48 -3.49
CA ALA A 83 -9.09 -7.09 -4.43
C ALA A 83 -8.38 -8.32 -3.84
N GLY A 84 -8.05 -8.28 -2.54
CA GLY A 84 -7.49 -9.40 -1.78
C GLY A 84 -8.42 -10.61 -1.69
N GLU A 85 -9.73 -10.37 -1.54
CA GLU A 85 -10.75 -11.43 -1.54
C GLU A 85 -10.85 -12.15 -2.89
N LYS A 86 -10.34 -11.54 -3.98
CA LYS A 86 -10.30 -12.17 -5.31
C LYS A 86 -9.02 -12.97 -5.51
N SER A 87 -7.86 -12.34 -5.33
CA SER A 87 -6.55 -13.00 -5.36
C SER A 87 -5.43 -12.04 -4.92
N LEU A 88 -4.29 -12.59 -4.51
CA LEU A 88 -3.08 -11.79 -4.23
C LEU A 88 -2.59 -11.00 -5.45
N ALA A 89 -2.75 -11.57 -6.65
CA ALA A 89 -2.38 -10.92 -7.90
C ALA A 89 -3.28 -9.70 -8.19
N THR A 90 -4.60 -9.84 -8.00
CA THR A 90 -5.56 -8.73 -8.15
C THR A 90 -5.29 -7.65 -7.11
N GLN A 91 -5.01 -8.03 -5.86
CA GLN A 91 -4.64 -7.10 -4.79
C GLN A 91 -3.40 -6.27 -5.16
N SER A 92 -2.33 -6.94 -5.58
CA SER A 92 -1.10 -6.28 -6.00
C SER A 92 -1.29 -5.41 -7.24
N ALA A 93 -2.13 -5.84 -8.19
CA ALA A 93 -2.47 -5.04 -9.36
C ALA A 93 -3.20 -3.73 -8.97
N VAL A 94 -4.16 -3.79 -8.03
CA VAL A 94 -4.86 -2.60 -7.51
C VAL A 94 -3.87 -1.68 -6.80
N VAL A 95 -3.04 -2.19 -5.90
CA VAL A 95 -2.06 -1.37 -5.16
C VAL A 95 -1.10 -0.65 -6.12
N ARG A 96 -0.57 -1.37 -7.10
CA ARG A 96 0.31 -0.78 -8.12
C ARG A 96 -0.38 0.36 -8.87
N LYS A 97 -1.64 0.15 -9.29
CA LYS A 97 -2.41 1.17 -10.02
C LYS A 97 -2.78 2.37 -9.15
N LEU A 98 -3.06 2.17 -7.86
CA LEU A 98 -3.22 3.26 -6.90
C LEU A 98 -1.93 4.08 -6.78
N PHE A 99 -0.78 3.43 -6.66
CA PHE A 99 0.51 4.11 -6.58
C PHE A 99 0.84 4.88 -7.86
N GLU A 100 0.75 4.25 -9.02
CA GLU A 100 0.97 4.91 -10.32
C GLU A 100 0.05 6.13 -10.48
N GLY A 101 -1.27 5.96 -10.26
CA GLY A 101 -2.24 7.03 -10.41
C GLY A 101 -2.04 8.18 -9.41
N HIS A 102 -1.76 7.88 -8.14
CA HIS A 102 -1.59 8.91 -7.13
C HIS A 102 -0.22 9.59 -7.19
N PHE A 103 0.86 8.81 -7.17
CA PHE A 103 2.21 9.35 -7.06
C PHE A 103 2.72 9.94 -8.37
N GLU A 104 2.34 9.40 -9.53
CA GLU A 104 2.80 9.89 -10.84
C GLU A 104 1.67 10.61 -11.60
N GLY A 105 0.45 10.06 -11.57
CA GLY A 105 -0.73 10.68 -12.21
C GLY A 105 -1.27 11.91 -11.47
N GLY A 106 -1.02 12.02 -10.16
CA GLY A 106 -1.55 13.10 -9.32
C GLY A 106 -3.01 12.93 -8.90
N GLU A 107 -3.58 11.74 -9.14
CA GLU A 107 -4.95 11.41 -8.77
C GLU A 107 -5.16 11.42 -7.26
N ALA A 108 -6.39 11.73 -6.88
CA ALA A 108 -6.77 11.74 -5.48
C ALA A 108 -7.12 10.32 -5.00
N PRO A 109 -6.51 9.80 -3.92
CA PRO A 109 -6.77 8.45 -3.45
C PRO A 109 -8.16 8.30 -2.79
N SER A 110 -8.90 9.40 -2.61
CA SER A 110 -10.29 9.41 -2.15
C SER A 110 -11.32 9.55 -3.27
N SER A 111 -10.90 9.70 -4.54
CA SER A 111 -11.82 9.87 -5.66
C SER A 111 -12.45 8.54 -6.07
N HIS A 112 -13.77 8.40 -5.88
CA HIS A 112 -14.48 7.17 -6.27
C HIS A 112 -14.35 6.86 -7.76
N GLU A 113 -14.38 7.86 -8.63
CA GLU A 113 -14.18 7.68 -10.07
C GLU A 113 -12.80 7.05 -10.37
N PHE A 114 -11.75 7.57 -9.73
CA PHE A 114 -10.40 7.01 -9.84
C PHE A 114 -10.33 5.59 -9.27
N LEU A 115 -10.95 5.33 -8.12
CA LEU A 115 -10.96 4.01 -7.51
C LEU A 115 -11.69 2.97 -8.36
N ILE A 116 -12.79 3.34 -9.02
CA ILE A 116 -13.52 2.48 -9.95
C ILE A 116 -12.65 2.19 -11.19
N ASP A 117 -11.99 3.20 -11.75
CA ASP A 117 -11.08 3.01 -12.89
C ASP A 117 -9.91 2.08 -12.55
N VAL A 118 -9.30 2.25 -11.37
CA VAL A 118 -8.28 1.34 -10.83
C VAL A 118 -8.81 -0.08 -10.73
N ALA A 119 -10.00 -0.27 -10.16
CA ALA A 119 -10.62 -1.58 -10.00
C ALA A 119 -10.79 -2.29 -11.36
N VAL A 120 -11.36 -1.57 -12.34
CA VAL A 120 -11.59 -2.10 -13.70
C VAL A 120 -10.28 -2.46 -14.39
N LYS A 121 -9.27 -1.59 -14.32
CA LYS A 121 -7.93 -1.85 -14.89
C LYS A 121 -7.21 -3.02 -14.23
N SER A 122 -7.61 -3.39 -13.02
CA SER A 122 -7.10 -4.55 -12.28
C SER A 122 -7.96 -5.80 -12.43
N GLY A 123 -8.99 -5.79 -13.29
CA GLY A 123 -9.83 -6.95 -13.59
C GLY A 123 -11.04 -7.13 -12.67
N ILE A 124 -11.42 -6.10 -11.92
CA ILE A 124 -12.66 -6.08 -11.14
C ILE A 124 -13.79 -5.52 -12.00
N GLU A 125 -14.91 -6.22 -12.06
CA GLU A 125 -16.11 -5.79 -12.80
C GLU A 125 -16.55 -4.38 -12.37
N ARG A 126 -16.87 -3.51 -13.33
CA ARG A 126 -17.24 -2.11 -13.06
C ARG A 126 -18.44 -2.01 -12.12
N SER A 127 -19.46 -2.82 -12.36
CA SER A 127 -20.68 -2.84 -11.55
C SER A 127 -20.40 -3.19 -10.08
N VAL A 128 -19.46 -4.11 -9.84
CA VAL A 128 -19.00 -4.50 -8.50
C VAL A 128 -18.24 -3.35 -7.84
N ALA A 129 -17.34 -2.68 -8.56
CA ALA A 129 -16.59 -1.55 -8.04
C ALA A 129 -17.49 -0.37 -7.68
N GLU A 130 -18.48 -0.04 -8.53
CA GLU A 130 -19.46 1.01 -8.29
C GLU A 130 -20.33 0.69 -7.07
N ALA A 131 -20.86 -0.53 -6.95
CA ALA A 131 -21.63 -0.95 -5.78
C ALA A 131 -20.79 -0.93 -4.49
N TRP A 132 -19.51 -1.29 -4.57
CA TRP A 132 -18.59 -1.26 -3.44
C TRP A 132 -18.34 0.18 -2.95
N MET A 133 -18.04 1.11 -3.86
CA MET A 133 -17.81 2.52 -3.53
C MET A 133 -19.06 3.21 -2.98
N ASN A 134 -20.25 2.79 -3.44
CA ASN A 134 -21.54 3.32 -2.98
C ASN A 134 -22.07 2.66 -1.69
N SER A 135 -21.31 1.74 -1.07
CA SER A 135 -21.69 1.05 0.16
C SER A 135 -20.59 1.17 1.23
N ASN A 136 -20.78 0.50 2.36
CA ASN A 136 -19.76 0.32 3.41
C ASN A 136 -19.19 -1.11 3.45
N LEU A 137 -19.32 -1.88 2.37
CA LEU A 137 -18.74 -3.24 2.30
C LEU A 137 -17.21 -3.20 2.50
N GLY A 138 -16.68 -4.15 3.26
CA GLY A 138 -15.26 -4.21 3.63
C GLY A 138 -14.83 -3.17 4.67
N GLY A 139 -15.71 -2.26 5.09
CA GLY A 139 -15.41 -1.23 6.09
C GLY A 139 -15.02 -1.83 7.44
N PRO A 140 -15.88 -2.66 8.07
CA PRO A 140 -15.57 -3.31 9.34
C PRO A 140 -14.29 -4.14 9.33
N GLU A 141 -14.03 -4.86 8.24
CA GLU A 141 -12.84 -5.70 8.07
C GLU A 141 -11.56 -4.86 7.97
N VAL A 142 -11.61 -3.74 7.23
CA VAL A 142 -10.49 -2.79 7.15
C VAL A 142 -10.22 -2.12 8.49
N GLU A 143 -11.26 -1.71 9.21
CA GLU A 143 -11.13 -1.13 10.56
C GLU A 143 -10.48 -2.11 11.53
N GLU A 144 -10.93 -3.36 11.50
CA GLU A 144 -10.37 -4.44 12.32
C GLU A 144 -8.89 -4.67 12.01
N LYS A 145 -8.51 -4.73 10.74
CA LYS A 145 -7.10 -4.88 10.32
C LYS A 145 -6.23 -3.71 10.75
N ILE A 146 -6.75 -2.47 10.70
CA ILE A 146 -6.05 -1.29 11.22
C ILE A 146 -5.90 -1.38 12.74
N ARG A 147 -6.93 -1.85 13.45
CA ARG A 147 -6.87 -2.08 14.91
C ARG A 147 -5.82 -3.12 15.27
N GLU A 148 -5.82 -4.27 14.61
CA GLU A 148 -4.81 -5.33 14.78
C GLU A 148 -3.38 -4.80 14.57
N ALA A 149 -3.15 -4.00 13.53
CA ALA A 149 -1.84 -3.40 13.26
C ALA A 149 -1.40 -2.47 14.41
N ARG A 150 -2.33 -1.66 14.94
CA ARG A 150 -2.05 -0.77 16.08
C ARG A 150 -1.74 -1.53 17.36
N GLU A 151 -2.42 -2.65 17.60
CA GLU A 151 -2.19 -3.52 18.76
C GLU A 151 -0.84 -4.23 18.67
N LYS A 152 -0.41 -4.57 17.45
CA LYS A 152 0.95 -5.05 17.16
C LYS A 152 2.03 -3.96 17.24
N GLY A 153 1.69 -2.74 17.65
CA GLY A 153 2.63 -1.64 17.79
C GLY A 153 3.06 -1.01 16.46
N ILE A 154 2.41 -1.33 15.34
CA ILE A 154 2.74 -0.74 14.04
C ILE A 154 2.22 0.69 14.01
N ARG A 155 3.15 1.65 13.91
CA ARG A 155 2.88 3.10 13.95
C ARG A 155 3.30 3.85 12.68
N GLY A 156 4.03 3.19 11.78
CA GLY A 156 4.53 3.78 10.53
C GLY A 156 4.49 2.78 9.38
N VAL A 157 4.62 3.29 8.17
CA VAL A 157 4.70 2.49 6.93
C VAL A 157 5.90 2.95 6.08
N PRO A 158 6.48 2.06 5.25
CA PRO A 158 6.15 0.63 5.13
C PRO A 158 6.53 -0.15 6.41
N HIS A 159 5.77 -1.20 6.72
CA HIS A 159 6.12 -2.20 7.72
C HIS A 159 5.93 -3.56 7.05
N ILE A 160 7.03 -4.26 6.81
CA ILE A 160 7.04 -5.49 6.03
C ILE A 160 7.45 -6.63 6.95
N THR A 161 6.69 -7.72 6.94
CA THR A 161 7.04 -8.95 7.65
C THR A 161 7.12 -10.10 6.67
N VAL A 162 8.13 -10.93 6.81
CA VAL A 162 8.26 -12.20 6.08
C VAL A 162 7.62 -13.29 6.94
N GLN A 163 6.70 -14.06 6.36
CA GLN A 163 5.89 -15.10 7.04
C GLN A 163 5.14 -14.59 8.28
N GLY A 164 4.86 -13.28 8.37
CA GLY A 164 4.13 -12.67 9.48
C GLY A 164 4.94 -12.50 10.77
N THR A 165 6.15 -13.06 10.87
CA THR A 165 6.95 -13.11 12.11
C THR A 165 8.30 -12.40 12.02
N HIS A 166 8.81 -12.18 10.81
CA HIS A 166 10.14 -11.62 10.59
C HIS A 166 10.03 -10.19 10.05
N PRO A 167 10.03 -9.15 10.91
CA PRO A 167 10.00 -7.77 10.44
C PRO A 167 11.29 -7.45 9.67
N ILE A 168 11.12 -6.86 8.51
CA ILE A 168 12.19 -6.15 7.80
C ILE A 168 12.33 -4.82 8.52
N GLY A 169 13.53 -4.53 9.04
CA GLY A 169 13.82 -3.29 9.76
C GLY A 169 13.67 -2.05 8.88
N SER A 170 14.18 -0.91 9.33
CA SER A 170 14.11 0.35 8.55
C SER A 170 15.09 0.40 7.37
N LEU A 171 15.95 -0.61 7.23
CA LEU A 171 16.88 -0.78 6.12
C LEU A 171 16.25 -1.72 5.09
N TYR A 172 15.91 -1.15 3.94
CA TYR A 172 15.27 -1.85 2.83
C TYR A 172 16.25 -2.07 1.66
N ASP A 173 17.55 -2.05 1.93
CA ASP A 173 18.55 -2.47 0.95
C ASP A 173 18.47 -3.97 0.67
N GLU A 174 18.98 -4.36 -0.49
CA GLU A 174 18.96 -5.73 -0.99
C GLU A 174 19.56 -6.72 0.02
N GLU A 175 20.69 -6.36 0.64
CA GLU A 175 21.38 -7.22 1.61
C GLU A 175 20.51 -7.48 2.84
N SER A 176 19.89 -6.44 3.40
CA SER A 176 18.98 -6.53 4.54
C SER A 176 17.75 -7.38 4.23
N LEU A 177 17.18 -7.23 3.03
CA LEU A 177 16.06 -8.04 2.57
C LEU A 177 16.45 -9.52 2.44
N LEU A 178 17.56 -9.81 1.76
CA LEU A 178 18.07 -11.17 1.58
C LEU A 178 18.35 -11.85 2.91
N ALA A 179 18.95 -11.13 3.87
CA ALA A 179 19.23 -11.67 5.19
C ALA A 179 17.96 -12.07 5.95
N VAL A 180 16.88 -11.30 5.84
CA VAL A 180 15.58 -11.65 6.44
C VAL A 180 14.98 -12.88 5.75
N PHE A 181 15.00 -12.92 4.41
CA PHE A 181 14.48 -14.06 3.65
C PHE A 181 15.21 -15.36 3.97
N GLU A 182 16.55 -15.34 4.07
CA GLU A 182 17.32 -16.53 4.42
C GLU A 182 17.02 -17.04 5.82
N ARG A 183 16.89 -16.14 6.82
CA ARG A 183 16.47 -16.54 8.17
C ARG A 183 15.11 -17.24 8.15
N ALA A 184 14.12 -16.62 7.51
CA ALA A 184 12.78 -17.16 7.41
C ALA A 184 12.75 -18.51 6.65
N ARG A 185 13.66 -18.72 5.68
CA ARG A 185 13.78 -19.98 4.92
C ARG A 185 14.39 -21.11 5.77
N VAL A 186 15.32 -20.81 6.67
CA VAL A 186 15.94 -21.83 7.55
C VAL A 186 14.92 -22.34 8.57
N GLU A 187 14.15 -21.44 9.17
CA GLU A 187 13.14 -21.82 10.18
C GLU A 187 12.00 -22.67 9.61
N LEU A 188 11.60 -22.47 8.35
CA LEU A 188 10.63 -23.35 7.68
C LEU A 188 11.10 -24.80 7.50
N LYS A 189 12.41 -25.05 7.55
CA LYS A 189 13.00 -26.38 7.36
C LYS A 189 13.34 -27.09 8.68
N ALA A 190 13.19 -26.41 9.81
CA ALA A 190 13.42 -26.94 11.16
C ALA A 190 12.15 -27.57 11.71
#